data_AF-A0A850NFW5-F1
#
_entry.id   AF-A0A850NFW5-F1
#
_cell.length_a   1.000
_cell.length_b   1.000
_cell.length_c   1.000
_cell.angle_alpha   90.00
_cell.angle_beta   90.00
_cell.angle_gamma   90.00
#
_symmetry.space_group_name_H-M   'P 1'
#
loop_
_entity.id
_entity.type
_entity.pdbx_description
1 polymer ?
#
loop_
_entity_poly.entity_id
_entity_poly.type
_entity_poly.pdbx_seq_one_letter_code
_entity_poly.pdbx_strand_id
1 'polypeptide(L)' 'MKKLKTSQKVVLAMGIIGVSIGIFGKYKTWEYMEYFPFFYSGMTMMWVAFLPQKKSCSNPFKRKAEQKS' A
#
# COMPACT_ATOMS: atom_id res chain seq x y z
N MET A 1 -16.43 -3.18 -8.56
CA MET A 1 -15.21 -2.82 -7.80
C MET A 1 -15.31 -3.40 -6.40
N LYS A 2 -14.34 -4.22 -5.95
CA LYS A 2 -14.39 -4.81 -4.59
C LYS A 2 -14.24 -3.69 -3.55
N LYS A 3 -15.09 -3.68 -2.50
CA LYS A 3 -14.97 -2.71 -1.39
C LYS A 3 -13.58 -2.82 -0.76
N LEU A 4 -12.90 -1.67 -0.62
CA LEU A 4 -11.64 -1.56 0.11
C LEU A 4 -11.86 -1.94 1.58
N LYS A 5 -10.99 -2.81 2.10
CA LYS A 5 -10.97 -3.16 3.53
C LYS A 5 -10.57 -1.95 4.37
N THR A 6 -10.93 -1.94 5.65
CA THR A 6 -10.57 -0.86 6.60
C THR A 6 -9.06 -0.58 6.58
N SER A 7 -8.22 -1.61 6.59
CA SER A 7 -6.76 -1.44 6.51
C SER A 7 -6.30 -0.77 5.21
N GLN A 8 -6.91 -1.09 4.06
CA GLN A 8 -6.58 -0.42 2.79
C GLN A 8 -7.01 1.04 2.79
N LYS A 9 -8.16 1.36 3.40
CA LYS A 9 -8.61 2.75 3.57
C LYS A 9 -7.65 3.56 4.44
N VAL A 10 -7.14 2.96 5.53
CA VAL A 10 -6.15 3.62 6.41
C VAL A 10 -4.85 3.87 5.66
N VAL A 11 -4.32 2.89 4.92
CA VAL A 11 -3.11 3.04 4.10
C VAL A 11 -3.30 4.11 3.02
N LEU A 12 -4.47 4.14 2.38
CA LEU A 12 -4.80 5.17 1.39
C LEU A 12 -4.84 6.57 2.01
N ALA A 13 -5.46 6.72 3.19
CA ALA A 13 -5.53 8.00 3.90
C ALA A 13 -4.14 8.50 4.30
N MET A 14 -3.30 7.63 4.85
CA MET A 14 -1.90 7.98 5.17
C MET A 14 -1.10 8.36 3.92
N GLY A 15 -1.32 7.65 2.81
CA GLY A 15 -0.72 7.98 1.52
C GLY A 15 -1.10 9.38 1.04
N ILE A 16 -2.38 9.74 1.09
CA ILE A 16 -2.88 11.08 0.72
C ILE A 16 -2.23 12.17 1.59
N ILE A 17 -2.10 11.93 2.90
CA ILE A 17 -1.46 12.88 3.83
C ILE A 17 0.02 13.05 3.45
N GLY A 18 0.77 11.96 3.23
CA GLY A 18 2.17 12.02 2.83
C GLY A 18 2.40 12.76 1.51
N VAL A 19 1.55 12.51 0.50
CA VAL A 19 1.60 13.24 -0.77
C VAL A 19 1.31 14.72 -0.56
N SER A 20 0.31 15.06 0.25
CA SER A 20 -0.06 16.45 0.55
C SER A 20 1.09 17.19 1.23
N ILE A 21 1.78 16.54 2.19
CA ILE A 21 2.96 17.09 2.87
C ILE A 21 4.10 17.31 1.86
N GLY A 22 4.38 16.32 1.00
CA GLY A 22 5.43 16.46 -0.02
C GLY A 22 5.16 17.58 -1.03
N ILE A 23 3.91 17.75 -1.46
CA ILE A 23 3.49 18.85 -2.32
C ILE A 23 3.63 20.19 -1.58
N PHE A 24 3.16 20.26 -0.33
CA PHE A 24 3.30 21.46 0.49
C PHE A 24 4.76 21.86 0.70
N GLY A 25 5.64 20.91 1.02
CA GLY A 25 7.07 21.13 1.17
C GLY A 25 7.70 21.68 -0.12
N LYS A 26 7.34 21.14 -1.28
CA LYS A 26 7.78 21.66 -2.59
C LYS A 26 7.41 23.14 -2.78
N TYR A 27 6.20 23.56 -2.39
CA TYR A 27 5.76 24.95 -2.50
C TYR A 27 6.37 25.88 -1.42
N LYS A 28 6.83 25.31 -0.31
CA LYS A 28 7.52 26.04 0.78
C LYS A 28 9.04 26.03 0.64
N THR A 29 9.55 25.66 -0.54
CA THR A 29 10.99 25.68 -0.85
C THR A 29 11.82 24.73 0.03
N TRP A 30 11.20 23.67 0.56
CA TRP A 30 11.95 22.59 1.21
C TRP A 30 12.95 21.98 0.23
N GLU A 31 14.07 21.49 0.76
CA GLU A 31 15.03 20.81 -0.11
C GLU A 31 14.42 19.54 -0.69
N TYR A 32 14.89 19.16 -1.88
CA TYR A 32 14.41 17.94 -2.54
C TYR A 32 14.49 16.72 -1.61
N MET A 33 15.58 16.60 -0.86
CA MET A 33 15.78 15.49 0.08
C MET A 33 14.79 15.48 1.26
N GLU A 34 14.14 16.61 1.54
CA GLU A 34 13.17 16.74 2.63
C GLU A 34 11.75 16.41 2.16
N TYR A 35 11.29 16.98 1.04
CA TYR A 35 9.90 16.79 0.61
C TYR A 35 9.71 15.53 -0.26
N PHE A 36 10.74 15.10 -1.00
CA PHE A 36 10.64 13.97 -1.92
C PHE A 36 10.34 12.63 -1.22
N PRO A 37 10.94 12.29 -0.06
CA PRO A 37 10.60 11.07 0.66
C PRO A 37 9.13 10.99 1.07
N PHE A 38 8.53 12.11 1.53
CA PHE A 38 7.10 12.16 1.87
C PHE A 38 6.22 11.95 0.63
N PHE A 39 6.55 12.62 -0.46
CA PHE A 39 5.83 12.47 -1.71
C PHE A 39 5.91 11.03 -2.25
N TYR A 40 7.12 10.46 -2.31
CA TYR A 40 7.37 9.14 -2.85
C TYR A 40 6.74 8.03 -2.00
N SER A 41 6.92 8.08 -0.67
CA SER A 41 6.31 7.11 0.25
C SER A 41 4.78 7.22 0.23
N GLY A 42 4.24 8.45 0.21
CA GLY A 42 2.80 8.69 0.10
C GLY A 42 2.20 8.12 -1.17
N MET A 43 2.80 8.40 -2.33
CA MET A 43 2.39 7.84 -3.63
C MET A 43 2.44 6.31 -3.63
N THR A 44 3.51 5.74 -3.07
CA THR A 44 3.67 4.28 -2.96
C THR A 44 2.59 3.66 -2.09
N MET A 45 2.27 4.26 -0.94
CA MET A 45 1.17 3.80 -0.07
C MET A 45 -0.18 3.88 -0.76
N MET A 46 -0.46 4.97 -1.49
CA MET A 46 -1.69 5.11 -2.27
C MET A 46 -1.80 3.97 -3.31
N TRP A 47 -0.71 3.67 -4.03
CA TRP A 47 -0.67 2.56 -4.98
C TRP A 47 -0.95 1.20 -4.32
N VAL A 48 -0.27 0.92 -3.20
CA VAL A 48 -0.41 -0.34 -2.46
C VAL A 48 -1.83 -0.58 -1.95
N ALA A 49 -2.56 0.48 -1.62
CA ALA A 49 -3.95 0.37 -1.17
C ALA A 49 -4.88 -0.29 -2.22
N PHE A 50 -4.56 -0.17 -3.52
CA PHE A 50 -5.33 -0.76 -4.61
C PHE A 50 -4.88 -2.17 -5.00
N LEU A 51 -3.79 -2.69 -4.43
CA LEU A 51 -3.34 -4.04 -4.74
C LEU A 51 -4.38 -5.08 -4.29
N PRO A 52 -4.70 -6.07 -5.14
CA PRO A 52 -5.64 -7.11 -4.79
C PRO A 52 -5.06 -7.97 -3.67
N GLN A 53 -5.64 -7.86 -2.48
CA GLN A 53 -5.34 -8.72 -1.35
C GLN A 53 -5.88 -10.14 -1.61
N LYS A 54 -5.12 -10.97 -2.33
CA LYS A 54 -5.38 -12.41 -2.43
C LYS A 54 -5.16 -13.06 -1.06
N LYS A 55 -6.25 -13.48 -0.41
CA LYS A 55 -6.24 -14.16 0.89
C LYS A 55 -5.83 -15.65 0.82
N SER A 56 -5.28 -16.12 -0.29
CA SER A 56 -4.85 -17.51 -0.40
C SER A 56 -3.58 -17.57 -1.23
N CYS A 57 -2.44 -17.73 -0.55
CA CYS A 57 -1.38 -18.54 -1.13
C CYS A 57 -1.94 -19.96 -1.14
N SER A 58 -2.69 -20.31 -2.19
CA SER A 58 -3.04 -21.69 -2.47
C SER A 58 -1.71 -22.36 -2.80
N ASN A 59 -1.07 -23.04 -1.84
CA ASN A 59 0.16 -23.77 -2.12
C ASN A 59 -0.20 -24.89 -3.10
N PRO A 60 0.12 -24.77 -4.41
CA PRO A 60 -0.25 -25.80 -5.37
C PRO A 60 0.54 -27.10 -5.12
N PHE A 61 1.57 -27.04 -4.26
CA PHE A 61 2.42 -28.15 -3.86
C PHE A 61 2.06 -28.74 -2.48
N LYS A 62 0.94 -28.38 -1.87
CA LYS A 62 0.52 -29.03 -0.62
C LYS A 62 0.07 -30.45 -0.94
N ARG A 63 0.98 -31.43 -0.79
CA ARG A 63 0.70 -32.88 -0.89
C ARG A 63 -0.57 -33.18 -0.09
N LYS A 64 -1.58 -33.74 -0.77
CA LYS A 64 -2.74 -34.31 -0.08
C LYS A 64 -2.21 -35.44 0.80
N ALA A 65 -2.46 -35.36 2.10
CA ALA A 65 -2.19 -36.48 3.00
C ALA A 65 -2.94 -37.69 2.44
N GLU A 66 -2.20 -38.76 2.12
CA GLU A 66 -2.75 -40.03 1.67
C GLU A 66 -3.80 -40.48 2.69
N GLN A 67 -5.03 -40.74 2.22
CA GLN A 67 -6.04 -41.43 3.01
C GLN A 67 -5.46 -42.82 3.36
N LYS A 68 -5.11 -43.03 4.63
CA LYS A 68 -4.94 -44.38 5.15
C LYS A 68 -6.31 -45.05 5.16
N SER A 69 -6.44 -46.09 4.33
CA SER A 69 -7.51 -47.09 4.41
C SER A 69 -7.37 -47.94 5.67
#